data_AF-A0AAV5TIN6-F1
#
_entry.id   AF-A0AAV5TIN6-F1
#
_cell.length_a   1.000
_cell.length_b   1.000
_cell.length_c   1.000
_cell.angle_alpha   90.00
_cell.angle_beta   90.00
_cell.angle_gamma   90.00
#
_symmetry.space_group_name_H-M   'P 1'
#
loop_
_entity.id
_entity.type
_entity.pdbx_description
1 polymer ?
#
loop_
_entity_poly.entity_id
_entity_poly.type
_entity_poly.pdbx_seq_one_letter_code
_entity_poly.pdbx_strand_id
1 'polypeptide(L)'
;VAAAMAAEVYRAPPSLVAPYNRLAYGGKLVSKKAEGESPLSRPGMGLIPSGRPQLLLIDVDGMQETNEKTKSLYNEKELEVVCRLLKKVPRAWAKGIMIICLYKDQKKSLQRILDYHHMLEGKEKRRQQSYDHRRDSQPSLDKQYTVLTVDSAQGKEKPIVILLTTRLLLQQREMQRRHFSSVEGPDHPGKGLSPHLECTMEYGSE
;
A
#
# COMPACT_ATOMS: atom_id res chain seq x y z
N VAL A 1 1.56 -29.84 19.06
CA VAL A 1 0.26 -29.12 19.02
C VAL A 1 0.09 -28.55 17.62
N ALA A 2 -0.80 -29.13 16.81
CA ALA A 2 -1.11 -28.58 15.49
C ALA A 2 -1.88 -27.28 15.69
N ALA A 3 -1.31 -26.14 15.32
CA ALA A 3 -2.04 -24.89 15.30
C ALA A 3 -3.16 -25.02 14.26
N ALA A 4 -4.41 -25.01 14.71
CA ALA A 4 -5.55 -24.93 13.81
C ALA A 4 -5.44 -23.61 13.04
N MET A 5 -5.04 -23.69 11.77
CA MET A 5 -5.02 -22.51 10.92
C MET A 5 -6.47 -22.07 10.67
N ALA A 6 -6.80 -20.86 11.07
CA ALA A 6 -8.09 -20.27 10.73
C ALA A 6 -8.17 -20.16 9.20
N ALA A 7 -9.00 -21.01 8.59
CA ALA A 7 -9.19 -21.04 7.15
C ALA A 7 -10.12 -19.91 6.66
N GLU A 8 -10.72 -19.13 7.55
CA GLU A 8 -11.75 -18.14 7.20
C GLU A 8 -11.29 -16.70 7.45
N VAL A 9 -11.60 -15.80 6.52
CA VAL A 9 -11.30 -14.36 6.60
C VAL A 9 -12.57 -13.53 6.45
N TYR A 10 -12.74 -12.56 7.34
CA TYR A 10 -13.91 -11.68 7.38
C TYR A 10 -13.57 -10.22 7.01
N ARG A 11 -12.30 -9.93 6.68
CA ARG A 11 -11.79 -8.55 6.50
C ARG A 11 -11.85 -8.03 5.07
N ALA A 12 -11.63 -8.89 4.08
CA ALA A 12 -11.56 -8.51 2.68
C ALA A 12 -12.43 -9.44 1.82
N PRO A 13 -13.08 -8.93 0.77
CA PRO A 13 -13.91 -9.75 -0.12
C PRO A 13 -13.08 -10.79 -0.88
N PRO A 14 -13.71 -11.87 -1.39
CA PRO A 14 -13.04 -12.92 -2.15
C PRO A 14 -12.15 -12.38 -3.28
N SER A 15 -12.63 -11.39 -4.04
CA SER A 15 -11.89 -10.72 -5.11
C SER A 15 -10.52 -10.19 -4.68
N LEU A 16 -10.41 -9.57 -3.50
CA LEU A 16 -9.17 -9.02 -2.95
C LEU A 16 -8.28 -10.07 -2.28
N VAL A 17 -8.89 -11.11 -1.70
CA VAL A 17 -8.17 -12.19 -1.01
C VAL A 17 -7.55 -13.18 -1.99
N ALA A 18 -8.19 -13.41 -3.14
CA ALA A 18 -7.82 -14.49 -4.07
C ALA A 18 -6.34 -14.49 -4.49
N PRO A 19 -5.71 -13.37 -4.89
CA PRO A 19 -4.29 -13.38 -5.28
C PRO A 19 -3.38 -13.81 -4.14
N TYR A 20 -3.58 -13.27 -2.94
CA TYR A 20 -2.75 -13.59 -1.78
C TYR A 20 -3.02 -15.00 -1.24
N ASN A 21 -4.27 -15.46 -1.28
CA ASN A 21 -4.63 -16.83 -0.91
C ASN A 21 -3.90 -17.86 -1.79
N ARG A 22 -3.86 -17.66 -3.11
CA ARG A 22 -3.10 -18.54 -4.01
C ARG A 22 -1.61 -18.55 -3.67
N LEU A 23 -1.02 -17.38 -3.47
CA LEU A 23 0.42 -17.24 -3.25
C LEU A 23 0.90 -17.76 -1.90
N ALA A 24 0.16 -17.51 -0.81
CA ALA A 24 0.65 -17.75 0.55
C ALA A 24 -0.08 -18.89 1.29
N TYR A 25 -1.28 -19.30 0.85
CA TYR A 25 -2.12 -20.27 1.56
C TYR A 25 -2.54 -21.45 0.69
N GLY A 26 -2.01 -21.57 -0.53
CA GLY A 26 -2.34 -22.65 -1.46
C GLY A 26 -3.84 -22.74 -1.77
N GLY A 27 -4.54 -21.60 -1.80
CA GLY A 27 -5.97 -21.55 -2.10
C GLY A 27 -6.89 -21.92 -0.92
N LYS A 28 -6.35 -22.24 0.26
CA LYS A 28 -7.14 -22.75 1.41
C LYS A 28 -7.91 -21.68 2.19
N LEU A 29 -7.62 -20.40 1.95
CA LEU A 29 -8.25 -19.28 2.66
C LEU A 29 -9.62 -18.95 2.04
N VAL A 30 -10.68 -19.02 2.84
CA VAL A 30 -12.05 -18.73 2.43
C VAL A 30 -12.46 -17.37 2.98
N SER A 31 -12.82 -16.42 2.10
CA SER A 31 -13.42 -15.17 2.56
C SER A 31 -14.92 -15.36 2.81
N LYS A 32 -15.39 -14.88 3.96
CA LYS A 32 -16.81 -14.81 4.35
C LYS A 32 -17.40 -13.41 4.20
N LYS A 33 -16.58 -12.44 3.78
CA LYS A 33 -17.05 -11.07 3.53
C LYS A 33 -17.70 -11.03 2.15
N ALA A 34 -18.93 -10.53 2.05
CA ALA A 34 -19.56 -10.30 0.76
C ALA A 34 -18.71 -9.33 -0.09
N GLU A 35 -18.84 -9.41 -1.42
CA GLU A 35 -18.35 -8.34 -2.28
C GLU A 35 -18.97 -7.02 -1.82
N GLY A 36 -18.10 -6.08 -1.45
CA GLY A 36 -18.49 -4.86 -0.75
C GLY A 36 -18.47 -3.64 -1.65
N GLU A 37 -18.37 -2.47 -1.03
CA GLU A 37 -18.19 -1.23 -1.77
C GLU A 37 -16.92 -1.26 -2.62
N SER A 38 -16.99 -0.65 -3.80
CA SER A 38 -15.88 -0.50 -4.76
C SER A 38 -15.44 0.97 -4.81
N PRO A 39 -14.75 1.48 -3.77
CA PRO A 39 -14.45 2.89 -3.62
C PRO A 39 -13.62 3.45 -4.78
N LEU A 40 -12.72 2.65 -5.36
CA LEU A 40 -11.83 3.10 -6.43
C LEU A 40 -12.56 3.26 -7.76
N SER A 41 -13.70 2.58 -7.92
CA SER A 41 -14.56 2.66 -9.11
C SER A 41 -15.75 3.60 -8.96
N ARG A 42 -15.97 4.18 -7.77
CA ARG A 42 -17.10 5.08 -7.55
C ARG A 42 -16.99 6.35 -8.40
N PRO A 43 -18.11 6.87 -8.92
CA PRO A 43 -18.17 8.21 -9.51
C PRO A 43 -17.57 9.24 -8.56
N GLY A 44 -16.68 10.08 -9.06
CA GLY A 44 -15.94 11.08 -8.27
C GLY A 44 -14.54 10.64 -7.83
N MET A 45 -14.27 9.34 -7.69
CA MET A 45 -12.90 8.84 -7.54
C MET A 45 -12.35 8.35 -8.89
N GLY A 46 -13.09 7.47 -9.57
CA GLY A 46 -12.83 7.07 -10.96
C GLY A 46 -11.39 6.60 -11.24
N LEU A 47 -10.72 6.03 -10.24
CA LEU A 47 -9.33 5.59 -10.34
C LEU A 47 -9.21 4.24 -11.07
N ILE A 48 -10.27 3.44 -11.03
CA ILE A 48 -10.35 2.12 -11.68
C ILE A 48 -11.72 1.97 -12.35
N PRO A 49 -11.81 1.44 -13.59
CA PRO A 49 -13.10 1.14 -14.22
C PRO A 49 -13.97 0.19 -13.39
N SER A 50 -15.28 0.32 -13.46
CA SER A 50 -16.22 -0.60 -12.80
C SER A 50 -16.02 -2.04 -13.30
N GLY A 51 -16.20 -3.01 -12.40
CA GLY A 51 -16.02 -4.44 -12.71
C GLY A 51 -14.55 -4.91 -12.73
N ARG A 52 -13.58 -4.01 -12.52
CA ARG A 52 -12.17 -4.39 -12.35
C ARG A 52 -11.82 -4.61 -10.87
N PRO A 53 -10.77 -5.38 -10.57
CA PRO A 53 -10.28 -5.55 -9.20
C PRO A 53 -10.01 -4.20 -8.53
N GLN A 54 -10.36 -4.06 -7.25
CA GLN A 54 -10.14 -2.84 -6.46
C GLN A 54 -8.66 -2.72 -6.02
N LEU A 55 -7.76 -2.76 -7.00
CA LEU A 55 -6.31 -2.68 -6.84
C LEU A 55 -5.73 -1.83 -7.96
N LEU A 56 -5.00 -0.78 -7.59
CA LEU A 56 -4.27 0.08 -8.52
C LEU A 56 -2.78 0.03 -8.19
N LEU A 57 -1.97 -0.30 -9.20
CA LEU A 57 -0.51 -0.19 -9.13
C LEU A 57 -0.10 1.09 -9.88
N ILE A 58 0.61 1.97 -9.20
CA ILE A 58 1.13 3.21 -9.78
C ILE A 58 2.64 3.06 -9.83
N ASP A 59 3.17 2.98 -11.06
CA ASP A 59 4.61 3.03 -11.27
C ASP A 59 5.11 4.46 -11.05
N VAL A 60 6.20 4.60 -10.31
CA VAL A 60 6.80 5.88 -9.94
C VAL A 60 8.28 5.83 -10.27
N ASP A 61 8.72 6.70 -11.16
CA ASP A 61 10.09 6.85 -11.66
C ASP A 61 11.05 7.50 -10.66
N GLY A 62 10.77 7.35 -9.36
CA GLY A 62 11.53 7.92 -8.27
C GLY A 62 12.65 7.02 -7.77
N MET A 63 13.82 7.60 -7.52
CA MET A 63 14.90 6.92 -6.81
C MET A 63 14.72 7.02 -5.29
N GLN A 64 15.09 5.96 -4.59
CA GLN A 64 15.15 5.97 -3.13
C GLN A 64 16.39 6.74 -2.66
N GLU A 65 16.23 7.50 -1.59
CA GLU A 65 17.29 8.23 -0.90
C GLU A 65 17.45 7.69 0.52
N THR A 66 18.65 7.82 1.08
CA THR A 66 18.93 7.43 2.47
C THR A 66 19.16 8.67 3.31
N ASN A 67 18.39 8.83 4.38
CA ASN A 67 18.64 9.88 5.35
C ASN A 67 19.94 9.57 6.12
N GLU A 68 20.92 10.47 6.04
CA GLU A 68 22.25 10.22 6.62
C GLU A 68 22.23 10.03 8.15
N LYS A 69 21.30 10.67 8.84
CA LYS A 69 21.20 10.67 10.31
C LYS A 69 20.48 9.43 10.84
N THR A 70 19.38 9.05 10.20
CA THR A 70 18.53 7.93 10.65
C THR A 70 18.87 6.61 9.96
N LYS A 71 19.61 6.68 8.84
CA LYS A 71 19.84 5.58 7.88
C LYS A 71 18.55 4.99 7.30
N SER A 72 17.43 5.69 7.41
CA SER A 72 16.14 5.25 6.87
C SER A 72 15.96 5.71 5.42
N LEU A 73 15.22 4.94 4.63
CA LEU A 73 14.94 5.26 3.24
C LEU A 73 13.72 6.17 3.10
N TYR A 74 13.72 6.99 2.06
CA TYR A 74 12.56 7.74 1.59
C TYR A 74 12.64 7.90 0.07
N ASN A 75 11.53 8.29 -0.56
CA ASN A 75 11.44 8.52 -2.00
C ASN A 75 10.54 9.74 -2.22
N GLU A 76 11.13 10.85 -2.66
CA GLU A 76 10.43 12.12 -2.82
C GLU A 76 9.37 12.06 -3.92
N LYS A 77 9.61 11.34 -5.02
CA LYS A 77 8.62 11.20 -6.10
C LYS A 77 7.40 10.41 -5.67
N GLU A 78 7.56 9.36 -4.86
CA GLU A 78 6.40 8.69 -4.26
C GLU A 78 5.58 9.65 -3.38
N LEU A 79 6.23 10.54 -2.62
CA LEU A 79 5.55 11.56 -1.81
C LEU A 79 4.77 12.55 -2.69
N GLU A 80 5.35 13.03 -3.79
CA GLU A 80 4.66 13.89 -4.73
C GLU A 80 3.42 13.19 -5.34
N VAL A 81 3.60 11.95 -5.81
CA VAL A 81 2.54 11.17 -6.47
C VAL A 81 1.40 10.90 -5.50
N VAL A 82 1.67 10.48 -4.25
CA VAL A 82 0.61 10.25 -3.26
C VAL A 82 -0.12 11.54 -2.93
N CYS A 83 0.56 12.68 -2.82
CA CYS A 83 -0.11 13.96 -2.60
C CYS A 83 -1.01 14.36 -3.78
N ARG A 84 -0.59 14.11 -5.03
CA ARG A 84 -1.44 14.33 -6.21
C ARG A 84 -2.63 13.37 -6.24
N LEU A 85 -2.44 12.12 -5.85
CA LEU A 85 -3.49 11.12 -5.75
C LEU A 85 -4.55 11.54 -4.71
N LEU A 86 -4.11 11.94 -3.51
CA LEU A 86 -5.02 12.37 -2.44
C LEU A 86 -5.86 13.59 -2.82
N LYS A 87 -5.33 14.51 -3.66
CA LYS A 87 -6.11 15.63 -4.19
C LYS A 87 -7.27 15.21 -5.10
N LYS A 88 -7.19 14.03 -5.72
CA LYS A 88 -8.27 13.46 -6.55
C LYS A 88 -9.31 12.71 -5.71
N VAL A 89 -9.02 12.40 -4.45
CA VAL A 89 -9.94 11.67 -3.58
C VAL A 89 -10.98 12.63 -3.00
N PRO A 90 -12.29 12.35 -3.13
CA PRO A 90 -13.32 13.19 -2.53
C PRO A 90 -13.13 13.28 -1.01
N ARG A 91 -13.32 14.48 -0.43
CA ARG A 91 -13.10 14.72 1.01
C ARG A 91 -13.89 13.79 1.94
N ALA A 92 -15.06 13.32 1.50
CA ALA A 92 -15.87 12.35 2.24
C ALA A 92 -15.13 11.02 2.51
N TRP A 93 -14.16 10.66 1.66
CA TRP A 93 -13.36 9.45 1.79
C TRP A 93 -12.09 9.61 2.62
N ALA A 94 -11.68 10.84 2.96
CA ALA A 94 -10.39 11.07 3.57
C ALA A 94 -10.20 10.23 4.86
N LYS A 95 -11.19 10.25 5.76
CA LYS A 95 -11.19 9.47 7.02
C LYS A 95 -11.16 7.94 6.79
N GLY A 96 -11.52 7.49 5.59
CA GLY A 96 -11.51 6.11 5.12
C GLY A 96 -10.19 5.66 4.50
N ILE A 97 -9.16 6.52 4.43
CA ILE A 97 -7.86 6.20 3.86
C ILE A 97 -6.83 5.93 4.95
N MET A 98 -6.13 4.80 4.81
CA MET A 98 -4.88 4.50 5.52
C MET A 98 -3.71 4.48 4.54
N ILE A 99 -2.62 5.14 4.89
CA ILE A 99 -1.38 5.15 4.14
C ILE A 99 -0.33 4.40 4.94
N ILE A 100 0.21 3.33 4.38
CA ILE A 100 1.24 2.50 4.99
C ILE A 100 2.57 2.82 4.30
N CYS A 101 3.55 3.25 5.08
CA CYS A 101 4.92 3.47 4.63
C CYS A 101 5.81 2.33 5.13
N LEU A 102 6.62 1.73 4.27
CA LEU A 102 7.59 0.71 4.72
C LEU A 102 8.69 1.31 5.61
N TYR A 103 9.03 2.58 5.42
CA TYR A 103 10.13 3.26 6.12
C TYR A 103 9.63 4.38 7.03
N LYS A 104 10.32 4.55 8.17
CA LYS A 104 10.00 5.57 9.18
C LYS A 104 10.17 6.98 8.63
N ASP A 105 11.20 7.22 7.81
CA ASP A 105 11.42 8.56 7.26
C ASP A 105 10.45 8.89 6.12
N GLN A 106 10.07 7.93 5.27
CA GLN A 106 8.96 8.11 4.32
C GLN A 106 7.66 8.53 5.05
N LYS A 107 7.31 7.84 6.15
CA LYS A 107 6.16 8.20 7.00
C LYS A 107 6.26 9.63 7.53
N LYS A 108 7.41 9.99 8.13
CA LYS A 108 7.62 11.31 8.73
C LYS A 108 7.52 12.43 7.69
N SER A 109 8.15 12.23 6.54
CA SER A 109 8.13 13.20 5.44
C SER A 109 6.72 13.39 4.90
N LEU A 110 5.97 12.31 4.66
CA LEU A 110 4.57 12.42 4.24
C LEU A 110 3.71 13.13 5.29
N GLN A 111 3.86 12.77 6.57
CA GLN A 111 3.08 13.40 7.65
C GLN A 111 3.33 14.91 7.70
N ARG A 112 4.59 15.36 7.55
CA ARG A 112 4.92 16.79 7.51
C ARG A 112 4.25 17.52 6.34
N ILE A 113 4.25 16.91 5.15
CA ILE A 113 3.61 17.48 3.95
C ILE A 113 2.10 17.62 4.18
N LEU A 114 1.46 16.59 4.73
CA LEU A 114 0.02 16.61 5.02
C LEU A 114 -0.34 17.63 6.11
N ASP A 115 0.45 17.71 7.17
CA ASP A 115 0.26 18.68 8.25
C ASP A 115 0.42 20.12 7.73
N TYR A 116 1.39 20.35 6.85
CA TYR A 116 1.60 21.66 6.21
C TYR A 116 0.42 22.06 5.32
N HIS A 117 -0.06 21.16 4.46
CA HIS A 117 -1.24 21.41 3.63
C HIS A 117 -2.47 21.72 4.49
N HIS A 118 -2.66 20.97 5.58
CA HIS A 118 -3.75 21.23 6.51
C HIS A 118 -3.64 22.62 7.15
N MET A 119 -2.44 23.03 7.55
CA MET A 119 -2.21 24.36 8.13
C MET A 119 -2.56 25.47 7.13
N LEU A 120 -2.21 25.31 5.85
CA LEU A 120 -2.53 26.29 4.81
C LEU A 120 -4.03 26.44 4.58
N GLU A 121 -4.77 25.32 4.44
CA GLU A 121 -6.23 25.35 4.27
C GLU A 121 -6.95 26.01 5.46
N GLY A 122 -6.43 25.84 6.68
CA GLY A 122 -6.98 26.46 7.88
C GLY A 122 -6.82 27.98 7.91
N LYS A 123 -5.69 28.52 7.43
CA LYS A 123 -5.43 29.97 7.41
C LYS A 123 -6.34 30.70 6.42
N GLU A 124 -6.58 30.10 5.24
CA GLU A 124 -7.45 30.67 4.21
C GLU A 124 -8.89 30.79 4.70
N LYS A 125 -9.41 29.74 5.36
CA LYS A 125 -10.75 29.77 5.96
C LYS A 125 -10.89 30.81 7.07
N ARG A 126 -9.86 31.02 7.90
CA ARG A 126 -9.87 32.05 8.96
C ARG A 126 -9.91 33.47 8.40
N ARG A 127 -9.22 33.73 7.27
CA ARG A 127 -9.34 35.02 6.57
C ARG A 127 -10.77 35.24 6.06
N GLN A 128 -11.41 34.20 5.56
CA GLN A 128 -12.79 34.28 5.06
C GLN A 128 -13.84 34.39 6.21
N GLN A 129 -13.60 33.73 7.34
CA GLN A 129 -14.52 33.70 8.49
C GLN A 129 -14.41 34.91 9.42
N SER A 130 -13.50 35.86 9.16
CA SER A 130 -13.39 37.10 9.93
C SER A 130 -14.62 38.02 9.83
N TYR A 131 -15.64 37.65 9.04
CA TYR A 131 -16.84 38.47 8.81
C TYR A 131 -18.14 37.98 9.47
N ASP A 132 -18.16 36.81 10.13
CA ASP A 132 -19.39 36.32 10.80
C ASP A 132 -19.11 35.81 12.22
N HIS A 133 -19.66 36.52 13.20
CA HIS A 133 -19.36 36.38 14.62
C HIS A 133 -20.38 35.46 15.31
N ARG A 134 -20.16 34.13 15.30
CA ARG A 134 -20.70 33.21 16.32
C ARG A 134 -19.74 32.05 16.54
N ARG A 135 -19.28 31.96 17.78
CA ARG A 135 -18.08 31.26 18.23
C ARG A 135 -18.48 29.93 18.86
N ASP A 136 -18.89 28.96 18.04
CA ASP A 136 -19.06 27.58 18.49
C ASP A 136 -17.75 26.79 18.29
N SER A 137 -17.41 26.04 19.33
CA SER A 137 -16.21 25.21 19.53
C SER A 137 -15.66 24.62 18.23
N GLN A 138 -14.55 25.19 17.75
CA GLN A 138 -13.90 24.76 16.52
C GLN A 138 -13.42 23.30 16.71
N PRO A 139 -13.97 22.31 15.98
CA PRO A 139 -13.56 20.91 16.14
C PRO A 139 -12.06 20.83 15.94
N SER A 140 -11.39 20.06 16.80
CA SER A 140 -9.97 19.72 16.62
C SER A 140 -9.77 19.35 15.16
N LEU A 141 -8.68 19.84 14.56
CA LEU A 141 -8.27 19.47 13.21
C LEU A 141 -8.12 17.94 13.14
N ASP A 142 -9.21 17.25 12.84
CA ASP A 142 -9.24 15.81 12.71
C ASP A 142 -8.31 15.48 11.55
N LYS A 143 -7.22 14.77 11.85
CA LYS A 143 -6.29 14.30 10.83
C LYS A 143 -7.09 13.57 9.76
N GLN A 144 -7.09 14.15 8.56
CA GLN A 144 -7.90 13.67 7.45
C GLN A 144 -7.49 12.25 7.04
N TYR A 145 -6.19 11.91 7.16
CA TYR A 145 -5.62 10.63 6.74
C TYR A 145 -4.92 9.92 7.89
N THR A 146 -4.94 8.58 7.88
CA THR A 146 -4.18 7.75 8.84
C THR A 146 -2.85 7.31 8.21
N VAL A 147 -1.70 7.84 8.66
CA VAL A 147 -0.37 7.47 8.14
C VAL A 147 0.39 6.60 9.15
N LEU A 148 0.77 5.39 8.77
CA LEU A 148 1.37 4.38 9.65
C LEU A 148 2.58 3.70 9.00
N THR A 149 3.42 3.07 9.82
CA THR A 149 4.35 2.03 9.34
C THR A 149 3.65 0.67 9.32
N VAL A 150 4.24 -0.34 8.65
CA VAL A 150 3.68 -1.70 8.58
C VAL A 150 3.34 -2.26 9.97
N ASP A 151 4.29 -2.25 10.89
CA ASP A 151 4.08 -2.77 12.25
C ASP A 151 2.94 -2.05 12.98
N SER A 152 2.81 -0.73 12.76
CA SER A 152 1.76 0.08 13.36
C SER A 152 0.38 -0.11 12.72
N ALA A 153 0.35 -0.63 11.49
CA ALA A 153 -0.87 -0.93 10.73
C ALA A 153 -1.39 -2.35 11.00
N GLN A 154 -0.58 -3.22 11.62
CA GLN A 154 -0.97 -4.59 11.93
C GLN A 154 -2.25 -4.61 12.78
N GLY A 155 -3.24 -5.40 12.32
CA GLY A 155 -4.54 -5.52 12.97
C GLY A 155 -5.51 -4.37 12.72
N LYS A 156 -5.12 -3.34 11.95
CA LYS A 156 -6.00 -2.23 11.57
C LYS A 156 -6.49 -2.41 10.14
N GLU A 157 -7.67 -1.86 9.87
CA GLU A 157 -8.30 -1.88 8.56
C GLU A 157 -8.92 -0.53 8.21
N LYS A 158 -8.95 -0.24 6.92
CA LYS A 158 -9.63 0.91 6.33
C LYS A 158 -10.18 0.52 4.95
N PRO A 159 -11.25 1.18 4.48
CA PRO A 159 -11.81 0.94 3.15
C PRO A 159 -10.79 1.12 2.00
N ILE A 160 -9.88 2.08 2.14
CA ILE A 160 -8.83 2.35 1.16
C ILE A 160 -7.47 2.29 1.87
N VAL A 161 -6.56 1.51 1.29
CA VAL A 161 -5.17 1.42 1.74
C VAL A 161 -4.24 1.83 0.62
N ILE A 162 -3.32 2.76 0.89
CA ILE A 162 -2.24 3.16 0.00
C ILE A 162 -0.94 2.65 0.59
N LEU A 163 -0.19 1.84 -0.16
CA LEU A 163 1.11 1.33 0.25
C LEU A 163 2.22 2.10 -0.47
N LEU A 164 3.14 2.70 0.27
CA LEU A 164 4.36 3.33 -0.25
C LEU A 164 5.54 2.39 -0.04
N THR A 165 6.06 1.86 -1.13
CA THR A 165 7.12 0.85 -1.14
C THR A 165 8.50 1.46 -0.92
N THR A 166 8.71 2.69 -1.39
CA THR A 166 9.96 3.47 -1.32
C THR A 166 11.14 2.86 -2.08
N ARG A 167 11.24 1.53 -2.17
CA ARG A 167 12.28 0.81 -2.89
C ARG A 167 11.94 0.58 -4.36
N LEU A 168 12.92 0.75 -5.23
CA LEU A 168 12.82 0.35 -6.63
C LEU A 168 12.97 -1.18 -6.80
N LEU A 169 12.17 -1.73 -7.71
CA LEU A 169 12.14 -3.16 -8.08
C LEU A 169 13.50 -3.69 -8.55
N LEU A 170 14.37 -2.85 -9.13
CA LEU A 170 15.69 -3.28 -9.61
C LEU A 170 16.59 -3.78 -8.46
N GLN A 171 16.57 -3.10 -7.31
CA GLN A 171 17.33 -3.55 -6.14
C GLN A 171 16.73 -4.82 -5.51
N GLN A 172 15.41 -5.00 -5.61
CA GLN A 172 14.76 -6.23 -5.14
C GLN A 172 15.14 -7.44 -6.02
N ARG A 173 15.23 -7.28 -7.34
CA ARG A 173 15.70 -8.33 -8.25
C ARG A 173 17.15 -8.73 -7.97
N GLU A 174 18.02 -7.77 -7.67
CA GLU A 174 19.40 -8.08 -7.28
C GLU A 174 19.49 -8.79 -5.92
N MET A 175 18.69 -8.38 -4.93
CA MET A 175 18.60 -9.10 -3.64
C MET A 175 18.07 -10.53 -3.81
N GLN A 176 17.04 -10.74 -4.62
CA GLN A 176 16.50 -12.07 -4.90
C GLN A 176 17.52 -12.94 -5.65
N ARG A 177 18.26 -12.37 -6.61
CA ARG A 177 19.36 -13.08 -7.31
C ARG A 177 20.47 -13.50 -6.36
N ARG A 178 20.90 -12.64 -5.43
CA ARG A 178 21.96 -12.96 -4.45
C ARG A 178 21.54 -14.01 -3.43
N HIS A 179 20.25 -14.08 -3.07
CA HIS A 179 19.76 -15.16 -2.19
C HIS A 179 19.66 -16.50 -2.93
N PHE A 180 19.37 -16.50 -4.23
CA PHE A 180 19.32 -17.73 -5.02
C PHE A 180 20.71 -18.30 -5.35
N SER A 181 21.74 -17.45 -5.51
CA SER A 181 23.10 -17.89 -5.84
C SER A 181 23.91 -18.44 -4.66
N SER A 182 23.38 -18.40 -3.43
CA SER A 182 24.11 -18.87 -2.23
C SER A 182 23.73 -20.28 -1.79
N VAL A 183 22.88 -20.98 -2.55
CA VAL A 183 22.45 -22.36 -2.27
C VAL A 183 23.29 -23.39 -3.05
N GLU A 184 24.16 -22.95 -3.96
CA GLU A 184 25.17 -23.83 -4.57
C GLU A 184 26.34 -24.00 -3.60
N GLY A 185 26.18 -24.96 -2.68
CA GLY A 185 27.27 -25.43 -1.84
C GLY A 185 28.40 -26.07 -2.66
N PRO A 186 29.63 -26.07 -2.15
CA PRO A 186 30.78 -26.64 -2.85
C PRO A 186 30.65 -28.15 -3.01
N ASP A 187 30.70 -28.59 -4.27
CA ASP A 187 31.18 -29.88 -4.77
C ASP A 187 30.85 -31.13 -3.94
N HIS A 188 29.76 -31.78 -4.33
CA HIS A 188 29.70 -33.24 -4.29
C HIS A 188 30.00 -33.80 -5.68
N PRO A 189 31.18 -34.43 -5.89
CA PRO A 189 31.47 -35.13 -7.13
C PRO A 189 30.72 -36.46 -7.09
N GLY A 190 29.58 -36.56 -7.79
CA GLY A 190 28.82 -37.80 -7.71
C GLY A 190 27.60 -37.93 -8.61
N LYS A 191 27.87 -38.38 -9.84
CA LYS A 191 26.99 -39.13 -10.75
C LYS A 191 25.89 -38.33 -11.45
N GLY A 192 26.14 -38.12 -12.73
CA GLY A 192 25.22 -37.47 -13.65
C GLY A 192 23.95 -38.26 -13.90
N LEU A 193 22.87 -37.53 -14.17
CA LEU A 193 21.72 -37.94 -14.95
C LEU A 193 21.13 -36.69 -15.64
N SER A 194 20.55 -36.96 -16.81
CA SER A 194 20.25 -36.11 -17.98
C SER A 194 19.38 -34.85 -17.77
N PRO A 195 19.44 -33.85 -18.69
CA PRO A 195 18.61 -32.66 -18.67
C PRO A 195 17.31 -32.84 -19.48
N HIS A 196 16.17 -32.41 -18.94
CA HIS A 196 15.08 -31.76 -19.68
C HIS A 196 13.91 -31.51 -18.73
N LEU A 197 13.52 -30.24 -18.57
CA LEU A 197 12.14 -29.83 -18.34
C LEU A 197 12.08 -28.30 -18.47
N GLU A 198 11.86 -27.86 -19.71
CA GLU A 198 11.36 -26.51 -19.99
C GLU A 198 9.94 -26.42 -19.45
N CYS A 199 9.71 -25.46 -18.55
CA CYS A 199 8.38 -25.11 -18.07
C CYS A 199 7.87 -23.94 -18.92
N THR A 200 7.11 -24.24 -19.96
CA THR A 200 6.32 -23.26 -20.72
C THR A 200 5.06 -22.92 -19.92
N MET A 201 4.93 -21.66 -19.49
CA MET A 201 3.69 -21.15 -18.94
C MET A 201 2.81 -20.62 -20.08
N GLU A 202 1.79 -21.38 -20.46
CA GLU A 202 0.72 -20.89 -21.33
C GLU A 202 -0.26 -20.03 -20.54
N TYR A 203 -0.48 -18.80 -21.00
CA TYR A 203 -1.56 -17.94 -20.51
C TYR A 203 -2.84 -18.27 -21.27
N GLY A 204 -3.78 -18.93 -20.60
CA GLY A 204 -5.15 -19.08 -21.07
C GLY A 204 -5.87 -17.74 -21.09
N SER A 205 -6.47 -17.42 -22.24
CA SER A 205 -7.36 -16.28 -22.44
C SER A 205 -8.79 -16.77 -22.32
N GLU A 206 -9.58 -16.15 -21.44
CA GLU A 206 -11.04 -16.11 -21.51
C GLU A 206 -11.51 -14.68 -21.26
#